data_AF-A0A2T7BCI0-F1
#
_entry.id   AF-A0A2T7BCI0-F1
#
_cell.length_a   1.000
_cell.length_b   1.000
_cell.length_c   1.000
_cell.angle_alpha   90.00
_cell.angle_beta   90.00
_cell.angle_gamma   90.00
#
_symmetry.space_group_name_H-M   'P 1'
#
loop_
_entity.id
_entity.type
_entity.pdbx_description
1 polymer ?
#
loop_
_entity_poly.entity_id
_entity_poly.type
_entity_poly.pdbx_seq_one_letter_code
_entity_poly.pdbx_strand_id
1 'polypeptide(L)'
;MRMNNSEYLQDAINYWRYTDKKDYELFSQKFPLATIENSYSEIDYMNKWCIDNEITYTPTFFINGHQLPPNYGVSDLKYFLSA
;
A
#
# COMPACT_ATOMS: atom_id res chain seq x y z
N MET A 1 17.30 -20.02 13.07
CA MET A 1 16.92 -19.11 14.17
C MET A 1 15.80 -18.22 13.63
N ARG A 2 14.55 -18.46 14.04
CA ARG A 2 13.41 -17.65 13.57
C ARG A 2 13.39 -16.37 14.41
N MET A 3 13.93 -15.28 13.88
CA MET A 3 13.74 -13.96 14.48
C MET A 3 12.24 -13.68 14.54
N ASN A 4 11.77 -13.10 15.65
CA ASN A 4 10.37 -12.71 15.81
C ASN A 4 9.94 -11.87 14.59
N ASN A 5 8.84 -12.28 13.95
CA ASN A 5 8.39 -11.73 12.67
C ASN A 5 8.24 -10.18 12.70
N SER A 6 7.98 -9.59 13.87
CA SER A 6 7.86 -8.13 14.06
C SER A 6 9.17 -7.36 14.01
N GLU A 7 10.25 -7.88 14.62
CA GLU A 7 11.56 -7.20 14.63
C GLU A 7 12.21 -7.26 13.25
N TYR A 8 12.14 -8.42 12.61
CA TYR A 8 12.60 -8.59 11.24
C TYR A 8 11.87 -7.67 10.25
N LEU A 9 10.55 -7.56 10.39
CA LEU A 9 9.74 -6.62 9.61
C LEU A 9 10.16 -5.16 9.87
N GLN A 10 10.38 -4.81 11.13
CA GLN A 10 10.79 -3.45 11.50
C GLN A 10 12.16 -3.10 10.90
N ASP A 11 13.12 -4.03 10.94
CA ASP A 11 14.44 -3.85 10.35
C ASP A 11 14.39 -3.72 8.83
N ALA A 12 13.58 -4.55 8.16
CA ALA A 12 13.36 -4.46 6.73
C ALA A 12 12.79 -3.09 6.35
N ILE A 13 11.74 -2.65 7.06
CA ILE A 13 11.10 -1.35 6.85
C ILE A 13 12.08 -0.20 7.12
N ASN A 14 12.83 -0.24 8.22
CA ASN A 14 13.81 0.79 8.57
C ASN A 14 14.91 0.86 7.51
N TYR A 15 15.46 -0.29 7.09
CA TYR A 15 16.47 -0.34 6.04
C TYR A 15 15.96 0.24 4.73
N TRP A 16 14.75 -0.14 4.28
CA TRP A 16 14.14 0.43 3.09
C TRP A 16 13.96 1.94 3.23
N ARG A 17 13.46 2.43 4.38
CA ARG A 17 13.22 3.86 4.62
C ARG A 17 14.51 4.70 4.61
N TYR A 18 15.57 4.24 5.28
CA TYR A 18 16.79 5.01 5.49
C TYR A 18 17.88 4.80 4.43
N THR A 19 17.71 3.88 3.48
CA THR A 19 18.64 3.74 2.35
C THR A 19 18.38 4.82 1.30
N ASP A 20 19.39 5.58 0.88
CA ASP A 20 19.21 6.66 -0.10
C ASP A 20 18.69 6.15 -1.46
N LYS A 21 19.28 5.05 -1.97
CA LYS A 21 18.84 4.41 -3.21
C LYS A 21 17.84 3.28 -2.90
N LYS A 22 16.60 3.45 -3.37
CA LYS A 22 15.54 2.44 -3.27
C LYS A 22 15.70 1.35 -4.33
N ASP A 23 16.63 0.43 -4.09
CA ASP A 23 16.94 -0.69 -4.99
C ASP A 23 16.28 -1.98 -4.48
N TYR A 24 15.25 -2.44 -5.20
CA TYR A 24 14.45 -3.60 -4.76
C TYR A 24 15.23 -4.91 -4.80
N GLU A 25 16.10 -5.10 -5.78
CA GLU A 25 16.88 -6.34 -5.90
C GLU A 25 17.81 -6.49 -4.68
N LEU A 26 18.56 -5.44 -4.35
CA LEU A 26 19.41 -5.42 -3.15
C LEU A 26 18.61 -5.60 -1.87
N PHE A 27 17.45 -4.96 -1.79
CA PHE A 27 16.54 -5.10 -0.64
C PHE A 27 16.08 -6.55 -0.45
N SER A 28 15.57 -7.19 -1.51
CA SER A 28 15.04 -8.54 -1.48
C SER A 28 16.10 -9.61 -1.20
N GLN A 29 17.35 -9.38 -1.59
CA GLN A 29 18.47 -10.26 -1.24
C GLN A 29 18.78 -10.19 0.26
N LYS A 30 18.69 -8.99 0.85
CA LYS A 30 18.95 -8.76 2.27
C LYS A 30 17.79 -9.20 3.17
N PHE A 31 16.57 -8.96 2.70
CA PHE A 31 15.33 -9.34 3.37
C PHE A 31 14.54 -10.26 2.45
N PRO A 32 14.88 -11.56 2.37
CA PRO A 32 14.14 -12.52 1.54
C PRO A 32 12.71 -12.66 2.07
N LEU A 33 11.78 -12.04 1.36
CA LEU A 33 10.35 -12.17 1.59
C LEU A 33 9.80 -13.31 0.73
N ALA A 34 8.58 -13.76 1.06
CA ALA A 34 7.83 -14.64 0.17
C ALA A 34 7.80 -14.01 -1.23
N THR A 35 8.05 -14.84 -2.25
CA THR A 35 7.98 -14.39 -3.64
C THR A 35 6.58 -13.84 -3.86
N ILE A 36 6.51 -12.53 -4.10
CA ILE A 36 5.28 -11.93 -4.62
C ILE A 36 5.18 -12.51 -6.03
N GLU A 37 4.19 -13.38 -6.26
CA GLU A 37 3.83 -13.73 -7.63
C GLU A 37 3.60 -12.41 -8.34
N ASN A 38 4.43 -12.13 -9.34
CA ASN A 38 4.53 -10.85 -10.03
C ASN A 38 3.24 -10.57 -10.79
N SER A 39 2.20 -10.18 -10.07
CA SER A 39 0.93 -9.75 -10.60
C SER A 39 1.03 -8.27 -10.95
N TYR A 40 1.95 -7.98 -11.88
CA TYR A 40 2.10 -6.64 -12.46
C TYR A 40 0.81 -6.19 -13.13
N SER A 41 -0.02 -7.14 -13.62
CA SER A 41 -1.34 -6.87 -14.17
C SER A 41 -2.25 -6.12 -13.22
N GLU A 42 -2.22 -6.40 -11.92
CA GLU A 42 -3.10 -5.81 -10.92
C GLU A 42 -2.70 -4.36 -10.66
N ILE A 43 -1.41 -4.06 -10.73
CA ILE A 43 -0.89 -2.70 -10.69
C ILE A 43 -1.38 -1.93 -11.91
N ASP A 44 -1.32 -2.54 -13.10
CA ASP A 44 -1.81 -1.93 -14.34
C ASP A 44 -3.33 -1.70 -14.30
N TYR A 45 -4.10 -2.67 -13.79
CA TYR A 45 -5.54 -2.52 -13.59
C TYR A 45 -5.86 -1.41 -12.58
N MET A 46 -5.13 -1.33 -11.47
CA MET A 46 -5.32 -0.28 -10.47
C MET A 46 -4.96 1.09 -11.04
N ASN A 47 -3.86 1.21 -11.77
CA ASN A 47 -3.45 2.44 -12.43
C ASN A 47 -4.50 2.89 -13.45
N LYS A 48 -4.97 1.96 -14.29
CA LYS A 48 -6.05 2.22 -15.23
C LYS A 48 -7.32 2.67 -14.51
N TRP A 49 -7.70 2.01 -13.43
CA TRP A 49 -8.88 2.38 -12.64
C TRP A 49 -8.75 3.79 -12.05
N CYS A 50 -7.58 4.15 -11.51
CA CYS A 50 -7.32 5.52 -11.02
C CYS A 50 -7.44 6.57 -12.13
N ILE A 51 -6.91 6.28 -13.33
CA ILE A 51 -7.00 7.18 -14.48
C ILE A 51 -8.45 7.32 -14.96
N ASP A 52 -9.15 6.20 -15.16
CA ASP A 52 -10.52 6.17 -15.65
C ASP A 52 -11.52 6.84 -14.69
N ASN A 53 -11.21 6.89 -13.39
CA ASN A 53 -12.04 7.51 -12.34
C ASN A 53 -11.49 8.85 -11.83
N GLU A 54 -10.51 9.45 -12.52
CA GLU A 54 -9.93 10.76 -12.18
C GLU A 54 -9.43 10.88 -10.73
N ILE A 55 -8.88 9.79 -10.18
CA ILE A 55 -8.35 9.75 -8.81
C ILE A 55 -7.01 10.49 -8.78
N THR A 56 -7.00 11.66 -8.15
CA THR A 56 -5.85 12.59 -8.11
C THR A 56 -5.17 12.68 -6.75
N TYR A 57 -5.71 12.02 -5.72
CA TYR A 57 -5.17 12.05 -4.36
C TYR A 57 -5.36 10.71 -3.63
N THR A 58 -4.56 10.49 -2.59
CA THR A 58 -4.68 9.33 -1.69
C THR A 58 -4.78 9.77 -0.23
N PRO A 59 -5.59 9.09 0.60
CA PRO A 59 -6.56 8.07 0.20
C PRO A 59 -7.76 8.67 -0.57
N THR A 60 -8.36 7.89 -1.45
CA THR A 60 -9.67 8.18 -2.08
C THR A 60 -10.62 7.03 -1.73
N PHE A 61 -11.83 7.36 -1.28
CA PHE A 61 -12.83 6.39 -0.85
C PHE A 61 -14.06 6.46 -1.74
N PHE A 62 -14.58 5.29 -2.11
CA PHE A 62 -15.90 5.15 -2.73
C PHE A 62 -16.80 4.33 -1.79
N ILE A 63 -17.96 4.87 -1.45
CA ILE A 63 -18.99 4.17 -0.66
C ILE A 63 -20.26 4.13 -1.50
N ASN A 64 -20.78 2.91 -1.76
CA ASN A 64 -21.95 2.68 -2.61
C ASN A 64 -21.86 3.39 -3.99
N GLY A 65 -20.66 3.42 -4.59
CA GLY A 65 -20.41 4.07 -5.88
C GLY A 65 -20.17 5.58 -5.84
N HIS A 66 -20.24 6.21 -4.66
CA HIS A 66 -20.01 7.65 -4.51
C HIS A 66 -18.63 7.94 -3.91
N GLN A 67 -17.85 8.80 -4.56
CA GLN A 67 -16.58 9.28 -4.05
C GLN A 67 -16.79 10.21 -2.85
N LEU A 68 -16.03 9.99 -1.77
CA LEU A 68 -16.02 10.89 -0.61
C LEU A 68 -15.12 12.11 -0.85
N PRO A 69 -15.46 13.28 -0.29
CA PRO A 69 -14.61 14.46 -0.34
C PRO A 69 -13.21 14.20 0.28
N PRO A 70 -12.17 14.94 -0.15
CA PRO A 70 -10.78 14.69 0.24
C PRO A 70 -10.48 14.89 1.73
N ASN A 71 -11.33 15.61 2.46
CA ASN A 71 -11.18 15.85 3.89
C ASN A 71 -11.66 14.67 4.77
N TYR A 72 -12.22 13.62 4.17
CA TYR A 72 -12.64 12.43 4.90
C TYR A 72 -11.48 11.46 5.09
N GLY A 73 -11.22 11.08 6.35
CA GLY A 73 -10.26 10.06 6.72
C GLY A 73 -10.92 8.74 7.09
N VAL A 74 -10.08 7.73 7.37
CA VAL A 74 -10.54 6.40 7.85
C VAL A 74 -11.41 6.51 9.11
N SER A 75 -11.13 7.47 10.00
CA SER A 75 -11.90 7.70 11.22
C SER A 75 -13.35 8.12 10.95
N ASP A 76 -13.64 8.69 9.78
CA ASP A 76 -14.96 9.20 9.42
C ASP A 76 -15.86 8.12 8.80
N LEU A 77 -15.29 6.98 8.41
CA LEU A 77 -16.05 5.84 7.87
C LEU A 77 -17.16 5.38 8.81
N LYS A 78 -16.98 5.55 10.13
CA LYS A 78 -18.00 5.23 11.14
C LYS A 78 -19.34 5.92 10.87
N TYR A 79 -19.36 7.13 10.30
CA TYR A 79 -20.59 7.86 10.02
C TYR A 79 -21.35 7.32 8.80
N PHE A 80 -20.68 6.56 7.93
CA PHE A 80 -21.26 5.96 6.73
C PHE A 80 -21.64 4.49 6.93
N LEU A 81 -21.03 3.82 7.91
CA LEU A 81 -21.17 2.39 8.14
C LEU A 81 -21.97 2.04 9.41
N SER A 82 -22.33 3.03 10.23
CA SER A 82 -23.22 2.83 11.38
C SER A 82 -24.67 2.79 10.92
N ALA A 83 -25.20 1.57 10.78
CA ALA A 83 -26.64 1.30 10.71
C ALA A 83 -27.28 1.32 12.11
#